data_AF-A0A0K2V0J1-F1
#
_entry.id   AF-A0A0K2V0J1-F1
#
_cell.length_a   1.000
_cell.length_b   1.000
_cell.length_c   1.000
_cell.angle_alpha   90.00
_cell.angle_beta   90.00
_cell.angle_gamma   90.00
#
_symmetry.space_group_name_H-M   'P 1'
#
loop_
_entity.id
_entity.type
_entity.pdbx_description
1 polymer ?
#
loop_
_entity_poly.entity_id
_entity_poly.type
_entity_poly.pdbx_seq_one_letter_code
_entity_poly.pdbx_strand_id
1 'polypeptide(L)'
;ENVSTIYKLQVILQNNQKGEWDIDKLVERLKSVHMEFTVDPHILQSFQQLIQWTSTLALHLMASVPEFKQRKGPGFDLLNDKKVLTTLRELLLLIRIWGLQRQSCLPTFTRTVDNFDVIAKVFSLITKFNENSNDESILDDCLLLPSQVMIPPLNSRISNRGILATARIPSFYAFEDEPDYPQESSQESLFIEGTMGTNQSIDIIRYVFLGRNPCSVKECTR
;
A
#
# COMPACT_ATOMS: atom_id res chain seq x y z
N GLU A 1 -8.53 -17.26 -31.89
CA GLU A 1 -7.33 -17.42 -31.05
C GLU A 1 -7.34 -16.52 -29.82
N ASN A 2 -7.54 -15.20 -29.95
CA ASN A 2 -7.53 -14.25 -28.81
C ASN A 2 -8.49 -14.56 -27.64
N VAL A 3 -9.69 -15.10 -27.90
CA VAL A 3 -10.64 -15.46 -26.81
C VAL A 3 -10.13 -16.62 -25.94
N SER A 4 -9.40 -17.58 -26.54
CA SER A 4 -8.78 -18.67 -25.79
C SER A 4 -7.62 -18.18 -24.92
N THR A 5 -6.85 -17.22 -25.43
CA THR A 5 -5.73 -16.59 -24.70
C THR A 5 -6.22 -15.75 -23.52
N ILE A 6 -7.27 -14.94 -23.71
CA ILE A 6 -7.88 -14.13 -22.63
C ILE A 6 -8.46 -15.04 -21.55
N TYR A 7 -9.14 -16.13 -21.93
CA TYR A 7 -9.65 -17.08 -20.95
C TYR A 7 -8.51 -17.78 -20.19
N LYS A 8 -7.44 -18.19 -20.87
CA LYS A 8 -6.24 -18.77 -20.23
C LYS A 8 -5.57 -17.79 -19.26
N LEU A 9 -5.47 -16.51 -19.62
CA LEU A 9 -4.98 -15.46 -18.74
C LEU A 9 -5.84 -15.30 -17.51
N GLN A 10 -7.15 -15.18 -17.71
CA GLN A 10 -8.09 -15.03 -16.63
C GLN A 10 -8.01 -16.25 -15.69
N VAL A 11 -7.87 -17.45 -16.25
CA VAL A 11 -7.65 -18.68 -15.49
C VAL A 11 -6.30 -18.67 -14.74
N ILE A 12 -5.20 -18.16 -15.32
CA ILE A 12 -3.90 -18.10 -14.64
C ILE A 12 -3.87 -17.03 -13.55
N LEU A 13 -4.48 -15.87 -13.78
CA LEU A 13 -4.52 -14.77 -12.84
C LEU A 13 -5.52 -15.03 -11.69
N GLN A 14 -6.67 -15.62 -12.00
CA GLN A 14 -7.74 -15.88 -11.02
C GLN A 14 -7.59 -17.23 -10.30
N ASN A 15 -6.98 -18.25 -10.92
CA ASN A 15 -6.61 -19.44 -10.17
C ASN A 15 -5.33 -19.14 -9.40
N ASN A 16 -5.53 -18.66 -8.18
CA ASN A 16 -4.52 -18.74 -7.13
C ASN A 16 -4.29 -20.24 -6.84
N GLN A 17 -3.51 -20.91 -7.69
CA GLN A 17 -3.19 -22.33 -7.50
C GLN A 17 -2.44 -22.44 -6.18
N LYS A 18 -2.92 -23.29 -5.27
CA LYS A 18 -2.29 -23.50 -3.96
C LYS A 18 -0.79 -23.69 -4.12
N GLY A 19 -0.01 -22.82 -3.49
CA GLY A 19 1.47 -22.89 -3.53
C GLY A 19 2.14 -22.04 -4.62
N GLU A 20 1.39 -21.22 -5.37
CA GLU A 20 1.98 -20.28 -6.34
C GLU A 20 2.42 -18.97 -5.69
N TRP A 21 3.38 -19.10 -4.77
CA TRP A 21 3.91 -17.98 -3.97
C TRP A 21 5.18 -17.35 -4.57
N ASP A 22 5.68 -17.95 -5.64
CA ASP A 22 6.89 -17.55 -6.35
C ASP A 22 6.51 -16.76 -7.60
N ILE A 23 6.77 -15.45 -7.55
CA ILE A 23 6.40 -14.52 -8.61
C ILE A 23 7.15 -14.82 -9.91
N ASP A 24 8.40 -15.25 -9.85
CA ASP A 24 9.24 -15.45 -11.03
C ASP A 24 8.80 -16.72 -11.78
N LYS A 25 8.46 -17.79 -11.07
CA LYS A 25 7.83 -18.99 -11.67
C LYS A 25 6.50 -18.67 -12.36
N LEU A 26 5.69 -17.79 -11.77
CA LEU A 26 4.43 -17.37 -12.37
C LEU A 26 4.68 -16.53 -13.64
N VAL A 27 5.68 -15.64 -13.63
CA VAL A 27 6.09 -14.90 -14.82
C VAL A 27 6.60 -15.83 -15.93
N GLU A 28 7.40 -16.84 -15.61
CA GLU A 28 7.85 -17.85 -16.58
C GLU A 28 6.68 -18.61 -17.20
N ARG A 29 5.69 -19.00 -16.38
CA ARG A 29 4.45 -19.62 -16.85
C ARG A 29 3.69 -18.70 -17.79
N LEU A 30 3.59 -17.41 -17.49
CA LEU A 30 2.94 -16.44 -18.37
C LEU A 30 3.69 -16.25 -19.69
N LYS A 31 5.03 -16.24 -19.68
CA LYS A 31 5.85 -16.19 -20.90
C LYS A 31 5.60 -17.40 -21.82
N SER A 32 5.36 -18.58 -21.25
CA SER A 32 5.05 -19.79 -22.03
C SER A 32 3.77 -19.66 -22.87
N VAL A 33 2.87 -18.74 -22.52
CA VAL A 33 1.62 -18.45 -23.24
C VAL A 33 1.84 -17.48 -24.42
N HIS A 34 3.09 -17.13 -24.75
CA HIS A 34 3.48 -16.26 -25.88
C HIS A 34 2.77 -14.90 -25.88
N MET A 35 2.58 -14.30 -24.69
CA MET A 35 2.03 -12.96 -24.59
C MET A 35 3.11 -11.89 -24.54
N GLU A 36 2.98 -10.93 -25.44
CA GLU A 36 3.74 -9.69 -25.40
C GLU A 36 3.06 -8.72 -24.43
N PHE A 37 3.60 -8.63 -23.21
CA PHE A 37 3.18 -7.63 -22.22
C PHE A 37 3.95 -6.31 -22.39
N THR A 38 4.20 -5.90 -23.63
CA THR A 38 4.96 -4.69 -23.93
C THR A 38 4.07 -3.47 -23.73
N VAL A 39 4.55 -2.51 -22.95
CA VAL A 39 3.89 -1.22 -22.74
C VAL A 39 4.85 -0.14 -23.17
N ASP A 40 4.30 0.91 -23.79
CA ASP A 40 5.09 2.07 -24.20
C ASP A 40 5.88 2.65 -23.00
N PRO A 41 7.19 2.93 -23.14
CA PRO A 41 8.01 3.44 -22.04
C PRO A 41 7.51 4.75 -21.40
N HIS A 42 6.90 5.65 -22.18
CA HIS A 42 6.36 6.91 -21.66
C HIS A 42 5.10 6.69 -20.83
N ILE A 43 4.27 5.72 -21.23
CA ILE A 43 3.11 5.29 -20.42
C ILE A 43 3.59 4.70 -19.10
N LEU A 44 4.59 3.81 -19.14
CA LEU A 44 5.15 3.21 -17.92
C LEU A 44 5.77 4.25 -16.97
N GLN A 45 6.47 5.24 -17.51
CA GLN A 45 7.01 6.35 -16.73
C GLN A 45 5.89 7.14 -16.04
N SER A 46 4.78 7.39 -16.74
CA SER A 46 3.62 8.08 -16.18
C SER A 46 2.95 7.29 -15.03
N PHE A 47 3.10 5.95 -15.02
CA PHE A 47 2.61 5.10 -13.94
C PHE A 47 3.56 4.94 -12.76
N GLN A 48 4.77 5.51 -12.79
CA GLN A 48 5.78 5.27 -11.75
C GLN A 48 5.26 5.59 -10.33
N GLN A 49 4.50 6.68 -10.16
CA GLN A 49 3.91 7.03 -8.86
C GLN A 49 2.87 6.01 -8.41
N LEU A 50 2.03 5.53 -9.33
CA LEU A 50 1.05 4.49 -9.05
C LEU A 50 1.73 3.17 -8.69
N ILE A 51 2.77 2.77 -9.43
CA ILE A 51 3.57 1.58 -9.15
C ILE A 51 4.17 1.66 -7.74
N GLN A 52 4.82 2.78 -7.42
CA GLN A 52 5.38 3.01 -6.09
C GLN A 52 4.31 2.94 -5.00
N TRP A 53 3.16 3.60 -5.21
CA TRP A 53 2.06 3.64 -4.26
C TRP A 53 1.46 2.25 -4.04
N THR A 54 1.18 1.50 -5.10
CA THR A 54 0.61 0.14 -5.02
C THR A 54 1.54 -0.81 -4.27
N SER A 55 2.85 -0.79 -4.57
CA SER A 55 3.80 -1.64 -3.85
C SER A 55 4.01 -1.18 -2.40
N THR A 56 3.95 0.12 -2.13
CA THR A 56 4.01 0.66 -0.76
C THR A 56 2.77 0.27 0.04
N LEU A 57 1.58 0.34 -0.54
CA LEU A 57 0.33 -0.14 0.07
C LEU A 57 0.42 -1.62 0.41
N ALA A 58 0.86 -2.44 -0.54
CA ALA A 58 1.02 -3.88 -0.35
C ALA A 58 1.99 -4.19 0.81
N LEU A 59 3.14 -3.49 0.86
CA LEU A 59 4.10 -3.62 1.96
C LEU A 59 3.50 -3.20 3.31
N HIS A 60 2.76 -2.09 3.36
CA HIS A 60 2.10 -1.64 4.59
C HIS A 60 1.07 -2.64 5.10
N LEU A 61 0.23 -3.15 4.21
CA LEU A 61 -0.80 -4.11 4.57
C LEU A 61 -0.18 -5.35 5.20
N MET A 62 0.90 -5.88 4.60
CA MET A 62 1.61 -7.04 5.14
C MET A 62 2.31 -6.73 6.47
N ALA A 63 3.01 -5.60 6.57
CA ALA A 63 3.66 -5.20 7.82
C ALA A 63 2.68 -4.88 8.95
N SER A 64 1.42 -4.57 8.63
CA SER A 64 0.37 -4.30 9.63
C SER A 64 -0.37 -5.56 10.09
N VAL A 65 -0.17 -6.71 9.44
CA VAL A 65 -0.86 -7.97 9.82
C VAL A 65 -0.70 -8.31 11.31
N PRO A 66 0.49 -8.20 11.93
CA PRO A 66 0.66 -8.52 13.35
C PRO A 66 -0.16 -7.60 14.27
N GLU A 67 -0.25 -6.30 13.93
CA GLU A 67 -1.03 -5.31 14.67
C GLU A 67 -2.53 -5.63 14.62
N PHE A 68 -3.01 -6.13 13.48
CA PHE A 68 -4.42 -6.42 13.27
C PHE A 68 -4.97 -7.59 14.09
N LYS A 69 -4.10 -8.42 14.69
CA LYS A 69 -4.53 -9.41 15.70
C LYS A 69 -5.06 -8.75 16.98
N GLN A 70 -4.52 -7.59 17.34
CA GLN A 70 -4.82 -6.92 18.60
C GLN A 70 -5.80 -5.76 18.42
N ARG A 71 -5.72 -5.04 17.29
CA ARG A 71 -6.52 -3.84 17.05
C ARG A 71 -7.00 -3.73 15.61
N LYS A 72 -8.23 -3.28 15.40
CA LYS A 72 -8.71 -2.90 14.06
C LYS A 72 -8.23 -1.48 13.73
N GLY A 73 -7.68 -1.29 12.54
CA GLY A 73 -7.18 0.01 12.08
C GLY A 73 -7.27 0.17 10.56
N PRO A 74 -6.81 1.30 10.00
CA PRO A 74 -6.82 1.56 8.55
C PRO A 74 -6.23 0.42 7.71
N GLY A 75 -7.00 -0.11 6.75
CA GLY A 75 -6.55 -1.23 5.93
C GLY A 75 -6.84 -2.62 6.52
N PHE A 76 -7.38 -2.71 7.75
CA PHE A 76 -7.93 -3.96 8.28
C PHE A 76 -9.00 -4.55 7.34
N ASP A 77 -9.93 -3.72 6.86
CA ASP A 77 -10.98 -4.17 5.94
C ASP A 77 -10.40 -4.58 4.57
N LEU A 78 -9.34 -3.91 4.11
CA LEU A 78 -8.66 -4.25 2.86
C LEU A 78 -7.98 -5.62 2.92
N LEU A 79 -7.45 -6.01 4.10
CA LEU A 79 -6.88 -7.34 4.30
C LEU A 79 -7.95 -8.45 4.38
N ASN A 80 -9.16 -8.12 4.83
CA ASN A 80 -10.25 -9.10 4.90
C ASN A 80 -11.00 -9.26 3.57
N ASP A 81 -10.84 -8.30 2.64
CA ASP A 81 -11.40 -8.40 1.29
C ASP A 81 -10.48 -9.20 0.36
N LYS A 82 -10.86 -10.46 0.11
CA LYS A 82 -10.16 -11.35 -0.83
C LYS A 82 -10.00 -10.75 -2.22
N LYS A 83 -10.96 -9.95 -2.68
CA LYS A 83 -10.92 -9.35 -4.02
C LYS A 83 -9.85 -8.27 -4.09
N VAL A 84 -9.69 -7.49 -3.01
CA VAL A 84 -8.59 -6.52 -2.88
C VAL A 84 -7.24 -7.22 -2.88
N LEU A 85 -7.08 -8.29 -2.08
CA LEU A 85 -5.83 -9.06 -2.04
C LEU A 85 -5.47 -9.68 -3.39
N THR A 86 -6.46 -10.26 -4.09
CA THR A 86 -6.26 -10.79 -5.45
C THR A 86 -5.86 -9.68 -6.42
N THR A 87 -6.51 -8.53 -6.37
CA THR A 87 -6.16 -7.38 -7.22
C THR A 87 -4.73 -6.90 -6.95
N LEU A 88 -4.33 -6.80 -5.67
CA LEU A 88 -2.96 -6.43 -5.30
C LEU A 88 -1.93 -7.46 -5.80
N ARG A 89 -2.23 -8.76 -5.66
CA ARG A 89 -1.40 -9.85 -6.21
C ARG A 89 -1.19 -9.68 -7.72
N GLU A 90 -2.26 -9.48 -8.48
CA GLU A 90 -2.21 -9.30 -9.93
C GLU A 90 -1.42 -8.03 -10.32
N LEU A 91 -1.61 -6.91 -9.61
CA LEU A 91 -0.86 -5.68 -9.85
C LEU A 91 0.63 -5.86 -9.58
N LEU A 92 1.02 -6.55 -8.50
CA LEU A 92 2.43 -6.85 -8.20
C LEU A 92 3.07 -7.73 -9.29
N LEU A 93 2.31 -8.68 -9.84
CA LEU A 93 2.76 -9.49 -10.97
C LEU A 93 3.00 -8.65 -12.23
N LEU A 94 2.07 -7.74 -12.57
CA LEU A 94 2.25 -6.81 -13.68
C LEU A 94 3.48 -5.91 -13.49
N ILE A 95 3.67 -5.37 -12.28
CA ILE A 95 4.85 -4.58 -11.92
C ILE A 95 6.14 -5.39 -12.13
N ARG A 96 6.16 -6.67 -11.74
CA ARG A 96 7.31 -7.56 -11.97
C ARG A 96 7.58 -7.76 -13.46
N ILE A 97 6.55 -8.01 -14.27
CA ILE A 97 6.67 -8.18 -15.72
C ILE A 97 7.23 -6.92 -16.38
N TRP A 98 6.72 -5.74 -16.02
CA TRP A 98 7.23 -4.47 -16.53
C TRP A 98 8.67 -4.19 -16.09
N GLY A 99 9.02 -4.58 -14.86
CA GLY A 99 10.39 -4.51 -14.34
C GLY A 99 11.41 -5.31 -15.14
N LEU A 100 11.01 -6.46 -15.72
CA LEU A 100 11.87 -7.26 -16.60
C LEU A 100 12.19 -6.55 -17.92
N GLN A 101 11.28 -5.70 -18.42
CA GLN A 101 11.51 -4.90 -19.62
C GLN A 101 12.34 -3.65 -19.30
N ARG A 102 12.04 -3.01 -18.16
CA ARG A 102 12.65 -1.75 -17.73
C ARG A 102 12.79 -1.75 -16.20
N GLN A 103 14.03 -1.86 -15.71
CA GLN A 103 14.31 -1.82 -14.27
C GLN A 103 13.88 -0.50 -13.61
N SER A 104 13.88 0.61 -14.34
CA SER A 104 13.40 1.92 -13.85
C SER A 104 11.90 1.97 -13.52
N CYS A 105 11.13 0.96 -13.95
CA CYS A 105 9.71 0.85 -13.65
C CYS A 105 9.46 0.12 -12.32
N LEU A 106 10.48 -0.47 -11.69
CA LEU A 106 10.32 -1.08 -10.38
C LEU A 106 10.22 -0.01 -9.29
N PRO A 107 9.40 -0.25 -8.25
CA PRO A 107 9.35 0.61 -7.09
C PRO A 107 10.69 0.59 -6.34
N THR A 108 11.04 1.71 -5.74
CA THR A 108 12.27 1.87 -4.96
C THR A 108 11.95 1.76 -3.47
N PHE A 109 12.72 0.93 -2.78
CA PHE A 109 12.64 0.75 -1.33
C PHE A 109 14.03 0.87 -0.71
N THR A 110 14.09 1.42 0.50
CA THR A 110 15.32 1.41 1.30
C THR A 110 15.39 0.08 2.03
N ARG A 111 16.31 -0.78 1.60
CA ARG A 111 16.50 -2.14 2.14
C ARG A 111 17.60 -2.11 3.19
N THR A 112 17.41 -2.85 4.28
CA THR A 112 18.41 -3.02 5.34
C THR A 112 19.21 -4.31 5.16
N VAL A 113 18.70 -5.24 4.34
CA VAL A 113 19.33 -6.53 4.01
C VAL A 113 19.71 -6.56 2.52
N ASP A 114 20.90 -7.06 2.23
CA ASP A 114 21.41 -7.21 0.87
C ASP A 114 20.56 -8.19 0.05
N ASN A 115 20.40 -7.90 -1.24
CA ASN A 115 19.64 -8.72 -2.19
C ASN A 115 18.19 -9.04 -1.80
N PHE A 116 17.59 -8.25 -0.90
CA PHE A 116 16.19 -8.40 -0.55
C PHE A 116 15.28 -7.92 -1.69
N ASP A 117 14.42 -8.82 -2.19
CA ASP A 117 13.42 -8.52 -3.21
C ASP A 117 12.06 -8.28 -2.55
N VAL A 118 11.76 -6.99 -2.33
CA VAL A 118 10.53 -6.55 -1.65
C VAL A 118 9.28 -6.99 -2.42
N ILE A 119 9.32 -6.94 -3.75
CA ILE A 119 8.15 -7.28 -4.59
C ILE A 119 7.87 -8.77 -4.51
N ALA A 120 8.90 -9.61 -4.64
CA ALA A 120 8.74 -11.05 -4.51
C ALA A 120 8.27 -11.44 -3.09
N LYS A 121 8.83 -10.85 -2.03
CA LYS A 121 8.44 -11.14 -0.65
C LYS A 121 6.99 -10.74 -0.38
N VAL A 122 6.59 -9.51 -0.73
CA VAL A 122 5.22 -9.02 -0.49
C VAL A 122 4.21 -9.78 -1.35
N PHE A 123 4.54 -10.12 -2.61
CA PHE A 123 3.71 -10.98 -3.44
C PHE A 123 3.46 -12.35 -2.79
N SER A 124 4.52 -12.97 -2.27
CA SER A 124 4.44 -14.25 -1.56
C SER A 124 3.53 -14.15 -0.33
N LEU A 125 3.72 -13.12 0.49
CA LEU A 125 2.93 -12.92 1.71
C LEU A 125 1.46 -12.66 1.42
N ILE A 126 1.13 -11.77 0.48
CA ILE A 126 -0.27 -11.51 0.08
C ILE A 126 -0.91 -12.79 -0.42
N THR A 127 -0.19 -13.57 -1.22
CA THR A 127 -0.70 -14.81 -1.78
C THR A 127 -1.02 -15.83 -0.68
N LYS A 128 -0.05 -16.10 0.19
CA LYS A 128 -0.20 -17.04 1.31
C LYS A 128 -1.31 -16.58 2.25
N PHE A 129 -1.38 -15.29 2.55
CA PHE A 129 -2.38 -14.73 3.45
C PHE A 129 -3.79 -14.84 2.87
N ASN A 130 -3.95 -14.62 1.56
CA ASN A 130 -5.23 -14.78 0.86
C ASN A 130 -5.69 -16.25 0.80
N GLU A 131 -4.74 -17.20 0.75
CA GLU A 131 -5.03 -18.64 0.82
C GLU A 131 -5.41 -19.09 2.25
N ASN A 132 -4.62 -18.69 3.25
CA ASN A 132 -4.82 -19.04 4.64
C ASN A 132 -4.36 -17.90 5.58
N SER A 133 -5.30 -17.06 6.02
CA SER A 133 -5.01 -15.93 6.91
C SER A 133 -4.64 -16.33 8.35
N ASN A 134 -4.85 -17.59 8.73
CA ASN A 134 -4.59 -18.10 10.09
C ASN A 134 -3.24 -18.82 10.22
N ASP A 135 -2.41 -18.78 9.18
CA ASP A 135 -1.08 -19.39 9.21
C ASP A 135 -0.09 -18.53 10.02
N GLU A 136 0.36 -19.05 11.16
CA GLU A 136 1.30 -18.35 12.04
C GLU A 136 2.66 -18.09 11.37
N SER A 137 3.07 -18.92 10.41
CA SER A 137 4.34 -18.70 9.69
C SER A 137 4.34 -17.41 8.85
N ILE A 138 3.17 -16.99 8.37
CA ILE A 138 3.00 -15.72 7.65
C ILE A 138 3.18 -14.54 8.60
N LEU A 139 2.75 -14.68 9.85
CA LEU A 139 2.87 -13.62 10.85
C LEU A 139 4.31 -13.38 11.23
N ASP A 140 5.08 -14.45 11.45
CA ASP A 140 6.51 -14.36 11.71
C ASP A 140 7.23 -13.66 10.55
N ASP A 141 6.88 -14.03 9.31
CA ASP A 141 7.41 -13.38 8.12
C ASP A 141 7.02 -11.88 8.04
N CYS A 142 5.79 -11.51 8.40
CA CYS A 142 5.32 -10.13 8.42
C CYS A 142 6.00 -9.30 9.53
N LEU A 143 6.24 -9.89 10.70
CA LEU A 143 6.97 -9.26 11.82
C LEU A 143 8.43 -8.95 11.45
N LEU A 144 9.04 -9.75 10.57
CA LEU A 144 10.42 -9.52 10.12
C LEU A 144 10.53 -8.40 9.07
N LEU A 145 9.44 -7.99 8.41
CA LEU A 145 9.50 -7.00 7.32
C LEU A 145 10.18 -5.68 7.70
N PRO A 146 9.83 -5.01 8.83
CA PRO A 146 10.48 -3.75 9.21
C PRO A 146 11.99 -3.87 9.42
N SER A 147 12.48 -5.07 9.78
CA SER A 147 13.91 -5.34 9.95
C SER A 147 14.66 -5.56 8.62
N GLN A 148 13.94 -5.85 7.54
CA GLN A 148 14.47 -6.17 6.19
C GLN A 148 14.33 -5.01 5.20
N VAL A 149 13.30 -4.18 5.39
CA VAL A 149 13.00 -3.05 4.53
C VAL A 149 12.39 -1.91 5.34
N MET A 150 12.86 -0.69 5.09
CA MET A 150 12.25 0.51 5.64
C MET A 150 10.85 0.69 5.06
N ILE A 151 9.85 0.75 5.93
CA ILE A 151 8.47 0.95 5.54
C ILE A 151 8.26 2.46 5.34
N PRO A 152 8.00 2.93 4.09
CA PRO A 152 7.73 4.35 3.86
C PRO A 152 6.51 4.79 4.67
N PRO A 153 6.25 6.08 4.92
CA PRO A 153 4.93 6.48 5.42
C PRO A 153 3.88 6.36 4.29
N LEU A 154 2.75 5.71 4.56
CA LEU A 154 1.57 5.76 3.68
C LEU A 154 0.53 6.70 4.31
N ASN A 155 0.31 7.85 3.68
CA ASN A 155 -0.80 8.75 4.01
C ASN A 155 -2.13 8.11 3.57
N SER A 156 -2.58 7.09 4.29
CA SER A 156 -3.85 6.40 4.07
C SER A 156 -5.07 7.22 4.49
N ARG A 157 -4.82 8.34 5.19
CA ARG A 157 -5.84 9.27 5.65
C ARG A 157 -5.53 10.67 5.12
N ILE A 158 -6.52 11.28 4.48
CA ILE A 158 -6.61 12.74 4.47
C ILE A 158 -6.91 13.11 5.91
N SER A 159 -6.04 13.88 6.56
CA SER A 159 -6.33 14.39 7.90
C SER A 159 -7.66 15.13 7.84
N ASN A 160 -8.60 14.73 8.70
CA ASN A 160 -9.91 15.34 8.84
C ASN A 160 -9.76 16.77 9.38
N ARG A 161 -9.39 17.73 8.52
CA ARG A 161 -9.24 19.14 8.88
C ARG A 161 -10.50 19.92 8.53
N GLY A 162 -11.57 19.63 9.27
CA GLY A 162 -12.83 20.36 9.17
C GLY A 162 -13.61 20.30 10.47
N ILE A 163 -14.27 21.40 10.82
CA ILE A 163 -15.07 21.58 12.05
C ILE A 163 -16.12 20.46 12.23
N LEU A 164 -16.68 19.96 11.12
CA LEU A 164 -17.67 18.88 11.15
C LEU A 164 -17.10 17.50 11.49
N ALA A 165 -15.79 17.28 11.30
CA ALA A 165 -15.21 15.96 11.45
C ALA A 165 -14.84 15.61 12.90
N THR A 166 -14.72 16.62 13.77
CA THR A 166 -14.47 16.48 15.20
C THR A 166 -15.74 16.66 16.05
N ALA A 167 -16.76 17.32 15.51
CA ALA A 167 -18.03 17.54 16.18
C ALA A 167 -18.88 16.26 16.21
N ARG A 168 -18.73 15.46 17.29
CA ARG A 168 -19.61 14.31 17.56
C ARG A 168 -20.99 14.71 18.13
N ILE A 169 -21.20 16.00 18.38
CA ILE A 169 -22.38 16.59 19.03
C ILE A 169 -22.70 17.90 18.29
N PRO A 170 -23.98 18.28 18.12
CA PRO A 170 -24.33 19.62 17.64
C PRO A 170 -23.78 20.70 18.59
N SER A 171 -22.77 21.43 18.13
CA SER A 171 -22.15 22.55 18.86
C SER A 171 -22.76 23.88 18.43
N PHE A 172 -23.01 24.76 19.38
CA PHE A 172 -23.41 26.15 19.11
C PHE A 172 -22.16 27.01 18.93
N TYR A 173 -22.15 27.86 17.90
CA TYR A 173 -21.05 28.78 17.61
C TYR A 173 -21.54 30.21 17.78
N ALA A 174 -20.73 31.05 18.42
CA ALA A 174 -20.94 32.49 18.49
C ALA A 174 -19.94 33.21 17.58
N PHE A 175 -20.34 34.34 17.01
CA PHE A 175 -19.45 35.17 16.21
C PHE A 175 -18.34 35.73 17.12
N GLU A 176 -17.09 35.63 16.66
CA GLU A 176 -15.85 36.03 17.39
C GLU A 176 -15.43 35.15 18.57
N ASP A 177 -16.08 34.00 18.79
CA ASP A 177 -15.71 33.06 19.86
C ASP A 177 -15.02 31.82 19.27
N GLU A 178 -13.77 31.56 19.66
CA GLU A 178 -13.05 30.37 19.23
C GLU A 178 -13.63 29.15 19.96
N PRO A 179 -14.23 28.18 19.25
CA PRO A 179 -14.88 27.05 19.89
C PRO A 179 -13.84 26.14 20.56
N ASP A 180 -14.18 25.60 21.73
CA ASP A 180 -13.43 24.53 22.37
C ASP A 180 -13.48 23.28 21.49
N TYR A 181 -12.51 23.15 20.58
CA TYR A 181 -12.35 21.95 19.79
C TYR A 181 -12.01 20.81 20.74
N PRO A 182 -12.78 19.70 20.76
CA PRO A 182 -12.31 18.51 21.46
C PRO A 182 -10.95 18.17 20.85
N GLN A 183 -9.89 18.22 21.68
CA GLN A 183 -8.53 17.81 21.30
C GLN A 183 -8.68 16.60 20.41
N GLU A 184 -8.16 16.69 19.17
CA GLU A 184 -8.22 15.64 18.18
C GLU A 184 -8.10 14.32 18.93
N SER A 185 -9.18 13.54 19.02
CA SER A 185 -9.05 12.19 19.55
C SER A 185 -8.13 11.55 18.53
N SER A 186 -6.84 11.52 18.84
CA SER A 186 -5.79 11.01 18.00
C SER A 186 -6.19 9.58 17.76
N GLN A 187 -6.91 9.33 16.67
CA GLN A 187 -7.24 7.99 16.25
C GLN A 187 -5.90 7.40 15.89
N GLU A 188 -5.27 6.74 16.87
CA GLU A 188 -3.90 6.27 16.83
C GLU A 188 -3.64 5.69 15.45
N SER A 189 -2.78 6.40 14.69
CA SER A 189 -2.24 5.89 13.43
C SER A 189 -1.78 4.46 13.66
N LEU A 190 -1.95 3.59 12.65
CA LEU A 190 -1.35 2.26 12.74
C LEU A 190 0.11 2.41 13.11
N PHE A 191 0.44 1.92 14.29
CA PHE A 191 1.82 1.88 14.75
C PHE A 191 2.39 0.65 14.05
N ILE A 192 2.98 0.88 12.89
CA ILE A 192 3.81 -0.13 12.26
C ILE A 192 5.21 0.18 12.77
N GLU A 193 5.78 -0.74 13.55
CA GLU A 193 7.12 -0.61 14.09
C GLU A 193 8.11 -0.28 12.96
N GLY A 194 8.95 0.75 13.14
CA GLY A 194 9.89 1.22 12.12
C GLY A 194 9.33 2.19 11.08
N THR A 195 8.05 2.57 11.12
CA THR A 195 7.54 3.66 10.26
C THR A 195 8.05 5.02 10.71
N MET A 196 8.62 5.77 9.76
CA MET A 196 9.05 7.15 10.00
C MET A 196 7.82 8.07 9.99
N GLY A 197 7.15 8.19 11.13
CA GLY A 197 6.15 9.22 11.33
C GLY A 197 6.82 10.60 11.23
N THR A 198 6.57 11.33 10.14
CA THR A 198 7.05 12.70 10.03
C THR A 198 6.10 13.63 10.79
N ASN A 199 6.54 14.24 11.90
CA ASN A 199 5.85 15.37 12.54
C ASN A 199 5.90 16.65 11.67
N GLN A 200 5.94 16.52 10.35
CA GLN A 200 6.02 17.61 9.39
C GLN A 200 4.61 17.95 8.92
N SER A 201 4.28 19.24 8.94
CA SER A 201 3.08 19.78 8.30
C SER A 201 3.18 19.57 6.79
N ILE A 202 2.08 19.19 6.14
CA ILE A 202 2.01 18.99 4.68
C ILE A 202 1.01 20.00 4.10
N ASP A 203 1.39 20.66 3.01
CA ASP A 203 0.45 21.36 2.13
C ASP A 203 -0.38 20.30 1.38
N ILE A 204 -1.66 20.17 1.74
CA ILE A 204 -2.55 19.16 1.17
C ILE A 204 -2.93 19.42 -0.30
N ILE A 205 -2.81 20.66 -0.78
CA ILE A 205 -3.16 21.03 -2.16
C ILE A 205 -2.01 20.66 -3.08
N ARG A 206 -0.78 20.94 -2.65
CA ARG A 206 0.43 20.70 -3.45
C ARG A 206 1.14 19.40 -3.11
N TYR A 207 0.73 18.75 -2.02
CA TYR A 207 1.37 17.57 -1.45
C TYR A 207 2.87 17.77 -1.17
N VAL A 208 3.21 18.92 -0.54
CA VAL A 208 4.59 19.31 -0.22
C VAL A 208 4.77 19.38 1.30
N PHE A 209 5.87 18.83 1.80
CA PHE A 209 6.24 18.95 3.21
C PHE A 209 6.70 20.36 3.54
N LEU A 210 6.06 20.99 4.53
CA LEU A 210 6.33 22.34 5.02
C LEU A 210 7.24 22.36 6.26
N GLY A 211 7.65 21.19 6.75
CA GLY A 211 8.40 21.05 7.99
C GLY A 211 7.52 21.09 9.24
N ARG A 212 8.13 21.02 10.43
CA ARG A 212 7.41 20.85 11.71
C ARG A 212 6.60 22.09 12.11
N ASN A 213 7.19 23.27 11.99
CA ASN A 213 6.60 24.56 12.38
C ASN A 213 6.71 25.56 11.22
N PRO A 214 5.83 25.49 10.20
CA PRO A 214 5.90 26.45 9.11
C PRO A 214 5.51 27.84 9.60
N CYS A 215 6.39 28.84 9.39
CA CYS A 215 6.20 30.18 9.95
C CYS A 215 5.13 31.03 9.22
N SER A 216 4.77 30.68 7.99
CA SER A 216 3.77 31.40 7.20
C SER A 216 3.05 30.43 6.26
N VAL A 217 1.82 30.09 6.61
CA VAL A 217 0.93 29.26 5.79
C VAL A 217 -0.35 30.02 5.52
N LYS A 218 -0.84 29.93 4.28
CA LYS A 218 -2.20 30.37 3.97
C LYS A 218 -3.14 29.26 4.40
N GLU A 219 -3.94 29.53 5.42
CA GLU A 219 -4.93 28.58 5.92
C GLU A 219 -6.29 28.84 5.25
N CYS A 220 -7.02 27.76 4.96
CA CYS A 220 -8.38 27.87 4.45
C CYS A 220 -9.30 28.15 5.65
N THR A 221 -9.91 29.33 5.72
CA THR A 221 -10.77 29.77 6.83
C THR A 221 -12.19 29.20 6.75
N ARG A 222 -12.36 27.97 6.26
CA ARG A 222 -13.67 27.43 5.89
C ARG A 222 -14.17 26.34 6.85
#